data_AF-A0A933ZRN6-F1
#
_entry.id   AF-A0A933ZRN6-F1
#
_cell.length_a   1.000
_cell.length_b   1.000
_cell.length_c   1.000
_cell.angle_alpha   90.00
_cell.angle_beta   90.00
_cell.angle_gamma   90.00
#
_symmetry.space_group_name_H-M   'P 1'
#
loop_
_entity.id
_entity.type
_entity.pdbx_description
1 polymer ?
#
loop_
_entity_poly.entity_id
_entity_poly.type
_entity_poly.pdbx_seq_one_letter_code
_entity_poly.pdbx_strand_id
1 'polypeptide(L)'
;MVPILLRLDFASPLRQVLLALALATVTGWAWRSGRRRAGPGEPPRLKGAAWAAGVALFSLVPAVFATPEFVPVVATLAQVGTWLLGACFAGTAAAYGWLLTPAGQPGVATPNKVTAALTYGLPAALAAVLAVKLVGAGPVGRGLGLPLHSYGVLVATGFVLGMALGGHLADRTFTGTILVDGVQVPAGPVMRRHVGELGFWIVVGAIGGARALYVITMPDEFRNDWTRVVSLSGGLVFYGGVICAGAAGVLYCLKHQVPLLKMADVAAPTVALGHMFGRLGCFCAGCCWGGFAPEGSRWAVRFPSAAHLPLATPRGDSVGYLEQLHDDRFVDALGHVHEQAVAGAMRISSYVQANGVSMPVYPVQLLEAGGELALFLGLLWLGPRKRFDGQLVAGWLMGYSLLRGVLELFRGDLTRGFLFRWPEAEPMVLSTSQAISVAVFAGGLAAAVLAWRRAPAPASSASPDASESR
;
A
#
# COMPACT_ATOMS: atom_id res chain seq x y z
N MET A 1 14.50 47.36 6.26
CA MET A 1 13.23 46.87 5.65
C MET A 1 12.36 46.07 6.62
N VAL A 2 12.89 45.11 7.38
CA VAL A 2 12.10 44.30 8.34
C VAL A 2 11.39 45.11 9.45
N PRO A 3 11.96 46.18 10.03
CA PRO A 3 11.26 46.97 11.07
C PRO A 3 10.13 47.85 10.52
N ILE A 4 10.18 48.17 9.22
CA ILE A 4 9.13 48.93 8.52
C ILE A 4 7.96 48.00 8.18
N LEU A 5 8.26 46.75 7.82
CA LEU A 5 7.24 45.71 7.57
C LEU A 5 6.43 45.35 8.83
N LEU A 6 7.05 45.38 10.01
CA LEU A 6 6.37 45.05 11.28
C LEU A 6 5.50 46.18 11.85
N ARG A 7 5.51 47.38 11.26
CA ARG A 7 4.70 48.54 11.67
C ARG A 7 3.57 48.90 10.69
N LEU A 8 3.38 48.11 9.64
CA LEU A 8 2.30 48.33 8.68
C LEU A 8 1.02 47.66 9.20
N ASP A 9 -0.04 48.44 9.31
CA ASP A 9 -1.39 47.90 9.56
C ASP A 9 -1.85 47.12 8.31
N PHE A 10 -2.07 45.81 8.50
CA PHE A 10 -2.24 44.80 7.43
C PHE A 10 -3.67 44.64 6.92
N ALA A 11 -4.58 45.55 7.31
CA ALA A 11 -5.99 45.46 6.96
C ALA A 11 -6.31 45.75 5.48
N SER A 12 -5.42 46.38 4.70
CA SER A 12 -5.71 46.74 3.30
C SER A 12 -5.17 45.71 2.27
N PRO A 13 -6.02 45.15 1.39
CA PRO A 13 -5.65 44.13 0.39
C PRO A 13 -4.56 44.56 -0.59
N LEU A 14 -4.52 45.86 -0.95
CA LEU A 14 -3.51 46.43 -1.84
C LEU A 14 -2.09 46.24 -1.29
N ARG A 15 -1.91 46.39 0.03
CA ARG A 15 -0.60 46.26 0.69
C ARG A 15 -0.14 44.79 0.78
N GLN A 16 -1.07 43.85 0.90
CA GLN A 16 -0.78 42.41 0.88
C GLN A 16 -0.33 41.92 -0.51
N VAL A 17 -1.00 42.40 -1.57
CA VAL A 17 -0.60 42.12 -2.97
C VAL A 17 0.76 42.72 -3.28
N LEU A 18 1.03 43.96 -2.85
CA LEU A 18 2.34 44.59 -3.03
C LEU A 18 3.46 43.85 -2.27
N LEU A 19 3.17 43.29 -1.10
CA LEU A 19 4.12 42.46 -0.35
C LEU A 19 4.41 41.13 -1.07
N ALA A 20 3.39 40.45 -1.59
CA ALA A 20 3.55 39.21 -2.34
C ALA A 20 4.38 39.44 -3.63
N LEU A 21 4.12 40.54 -4.35
CA LEU A 21 4.89 40.94 -5.53
C LEU A 21 6.34 41.30 -5.17
N ALA A 22 6.56 41.97 -4.04
CA ALA A 22 7.90 42.27 -3.53
C ALA A 22 8.68 40.99 -3.14
N LEU A 23 8.01 40.01 -2.53
CA LEU A 23 8.61 38.73 -2.17
C LEU A 23 8.93 37.86 -3.40
N ALA A 24 8.05 37.86 -4.41
CA ALA A 24 8.24 37.17 -5.68
C ALA A 24 9.39 37.79 -6.51
N THR A 25 9.52 39.11 -6.49
CA THR A 25 10.65 39.80 -7.15
C THR A 25 11.97 39.55 -6.43
N VAL A 26 11.98 39.48 -5.09
CA VAL A 26 13.19 39.14 -4.32
C VAL A 26 13.63 37.69 -4.54
N THR A 27 12.70 36.73 -4.58
CA THR A 27 13.00 35.32 -4.91
C THR A 27 13.44 35.15 -6.37
N GLY A 28 12.80 35.84 -7.31
CA GLY A 28 13.23 35.89 -8.72
C GLY A 28 14.63 36.49 -8.89
N TRP A 29 14.95 37.55 -8.14
CA TRP A 29 16.28 38.16 -8.12
C TRP A 29 17.32 37.24 -7.49
N ALA A 30 17.01 36.54 -6.40
CA ALA A 30 17.90 35.55 -5.77
C ALA A 30 18.21 34.38 -6.73
N TRP A 31 17.22 33.94 -7.51
CA TRP A 31 17.40 32.92 -8.54
C TRP A 31 18.27 33.41 -9.71
N ARG A 32 18.05 34.64 -10.18
CA ARG A 32 18.85 35.26 -11.26
C ARG A 32 20.30 35.53 -10.84
N SER A 33 20.51 35.98 -9.61
CA SER A 33 21.85 36.29 -9.06
C SER A 33 22.67 35.03 -8.78
N GLY A 34 22.01 33.89 -8.48
CA GLY A 34 22.65 32.57 -8.40
C GLY A 34 23.14 32.00 -9.74
N ARG A 35 22.80 32.61 -10.89
CA ARG A 35 23.27 32.21 -12.23
C ARG A 35 24.59 32.86 -12.68
N ARG A 36 25.34 33.54 -11.81
CA ARG A 36 26.64 34.11 -12.25
C ARG A 36 27.67 32.98 -12.49
N ARG A 37 27.81 32.66 -13.79
CA ARG A 37 28.82 31.85 -14.51
C ARG A 37 29.75 31.00 -13.63
N ALA A 38 29.42 29.71 -13.50
CA ALA A 38 30.44 28.67 -13.35
C ALA A 38 31.19 28.55 -14.69
N GLY A 39 32.51 28.39 -14.65
CA GLY A 39 33.31 28.12 -15.85
C GLY A 39 32.95 26.78 -16.50
N PRO A 40 33.40 26.52 -17.74
CA PRO A 40 33.13 25.23 -18.39
C PRO A 40 33.74 24.10 -17.56
N GLY A 41 32.90 23.19 -17.04
CA GLY A 41 33.33 21.98 -16.32
C GLY A 41 33.05 21.94 -14.81
N GLU A 42 32.59 23.01 -14.17
CA GLU A 42 32.20 22.98 -12.75
C GLU A 42 30.68 22.86 -12.54
N PRO A 43 30.20 22.01 -11.61
CA PRO A 43 28.79 21.99 -11.24
C PRO A 43 28.40 23.32 -10.57
N PRO A 44 27.20 23.85 -10.84
CA PRO A 44 26.77 25.14 -10.32
C PRO A 44 26.72 25.13 -8.78
N ARG A 45 27.54 25.97 -8.14
CA ARG A 45 27.54 26.17 -6.69
C ARG A 45 26.40 27.11 -6.29
N LEU A 46 25.22 26.57 -5.97
CA LEU A 46 24.18 27.32 -5.28
C LEU A 46 24.58 27.51 -3.82
N LYS A 47 24.69 28.76 -3.35
CA LYS A 47 24.83 29.07 -1.91
C LYS A 47 23.53 28.64 -1.21
N GLY A 48 23.52 27.46 -0.58
CA GLY A 48 22.33 26.84 0.02
C GLY A 48 21.52 27.73 0.97
N ALA A 49 22.15 28.74 1.57
CA ALA A 49 21.50 29.73 2.43
C ALA A 49 20.45 30.59 1.69
N ALA A 50 20.67 30.95 0.42
CA ALA A 50 19.71 31.76 -0.35
C ALA A 50 18.47 30.94 -0.76
N TRP A 51 18.65 29.64 -0.98
CA TRP A 51 17.57 28.71 -1.29
C TRP A 51 16.73 28.41 -0.04
N ALA A 52 17.38 28.13 1.10
CA ALA A 52 16.72 27.96 2.38
C ALA A 52 15.95 29.21 2.82
N ALA A 53 16.48 30.42 2.60
CA ALA A 53 15.79 31.67 2.88
C ALA A 53 14.55 31.88 1.98
N GLY A 54 14.62 31.49 0.71
CA GLY A 54 13.47 31.50 -0.21
C GLY A 54 12.37 30.53 0.22
N VAL A 55 12.73 29.33 0.68
CA VAL A 55 11.79 28.32 1.21
C VAL A 55 11.15 28.78 2.52
N ALA A 56 11.91 29.40 3.43
CA ALA A 56 11.40 29.92 4.70
C ALA A 56 10.45 31.12 4.51
N LEU A 57 10.75 32.02 3.57
CA LEU A 57 9.85 33.13 3.20
C LEU A 57 8.59 32.63 2.48
N PHE A 58 8.68 31.54 1.70
CA PHE A 58 7.53 30.89 1.06
C PHE A 58 6.59 30.22 2.06
N SER A 59 7.08 29.75 3.22
CA SER A 59 6.25 29.12 4.25
C SER A 59 5.43 30.12 5.07
N LEU A 60 5.72 31.43 4.98
CA LEU A 60 5.01 32.50 5.68
C LEU A 60 3.82 33.08 4.90
N VAL A 61 3.72 32.79 3.60
CA VAL A 61 2.65 33.28 2.71
C VAL A 61 1.25 32.86 3.18
N PRO A 62 1.00 31.63 3.68
CA PRO A 62 -0.34 31.21 4.13
C PRO A 62 -0.85 31.97 5.36
N ALA A 63 0.04 32.51 6.20
CA ALA A 63 -0.35 33.20 7.44
C ALA A 63 -0.97 34.59 7.21
N VAL A 64 -0.84 35.16 6.00
CA VAL A 64 -1.21 36.55 5.71
C VAL A 64 -2.62 36.70 5.11
N PHE A 65 -3.25 35.62 4.62
CA PHE A 65 -4.48 35.69 3.81
C PHE A 65 -5.77 35.22 4.53
N ALA A 66 -5.91 35.49 5.83
CA ALA A 66 -7.09 35.14 6.60
C ALA A 66 -8.08 36.31 6.76
N THR A 67 -8.85 36.66 5.72
CA THR A 67 -10.09 37.44 5.89
C THR A 67 -11.25 36.92 5.02
N PRO A 68 -12.51 37.05 5.48
CA PRO A 68 -13.61 36.17 5.03
C PRO A 68 -14.31 36.57 3.72
N GLU A 69 -14.03 37.73 3.12
CA GLU A 69 -14.97 38.33 2.15
C GLU A 69 -14.63 38.18 0.65
N PHE A 70 -13.49 37.58 0.28
CA PHE A 70 -13.10 37.40 -1.14
C PHE A 70 -12.58 35.99 -1.49
N VAL A 71 -13.14 34.97 -0.83
CA VAL A 71 -12.68 33.58 -0.87
C VAL A 71 -12.61 32.96 -2.28
N PRO A 72 -13.57 33.14 -3.22
CA PRO A 72 -13.59 32.30 -4.43
C PRO A 72 -12.49 32.66 -5.45
N VAL A 73 -12.34 33.94 -5.78
CA VAL A 73 -11.43 34.38 -6.86
C VAL A 73 -9.97 34.32 -6.40
N VAL A 74 -9.69 34.74 -5.17
CA VAL A 74 -8.34 34.70 -4.60
C VAL A 74 -7.90 33.25 -4.33
N ALA A 75 -8.79 32.37 -3.86
CA ALA A 75 -8.48 30.94 -3.73
C ALA A 75 -8.26 30.28 -5.09
N THR A 76 -9.06 30.63 -6.12
CA THR A 76 -8.88 30.10 -7.48
C THR A 76 -7.52 30.53 -8.06
N LEU A 77 -7.14 31.80 -7.92
CA LEU A 77 -5.84 32.30 -8.39
C LEU A 77 -4.67 31.69 -7.61
N ALA A 78 -4.81 31.50 -6.29
CA ALA A 78 -3.82 30.81 -5.47
C ALA A 78 -3.69 29.32 -5.85
N GLN A 79 -4.81 28.66 -6.16
CA GLN A 79 -4.83 27.26 -6.56
C GLN A 79 -4.20 27.08 -7.94
N VAL A 80 -4.54 27.93 -8.92
CA VAL A 80 -3.89 27.97 -10.24
C VAL A 80 -2.39 28.24 -10.09
N GLY A 81 -2.00 29.20 -9.25
CA GLY A 81 -0.60 29.49 -8.95
C GLY A 81 0.16 28.28 -8.36
N THR A 82 -0.47 27.55 -7.45
CA THR A 82 0.14 26.37 -6.81
C THR A 82 0.27 25.20 -7.80
N TRP A 83 -0.71 25.00 -8.69
CA TRP A 83 -0.63 24.02 -9.78
C TRP A 83 0.47 24.34 -10.79
N LEU A 84 0.59 25.61 -11.19
CA LEU A 84 1.65 26.06 -12.10
C LEU A 84 3.04 25.88 -11.46
N LEU A 85 3.19 26.22 -10.18
CA LEU A 85 4.43 26.02 -9.44
C LEU A 85 4.78 24.53 -9.26
N GLY A 86 3.78 23.69 -8.97
CA GLY A 86 3.95 22.24 -8.89
C GLY A 86 4.37 21.60 -10.21
N ALA A 87 3.76 22.03 -11.33
CA ALA A 87 4.16 21.62 -12.67
C ALA A 87 5.58 22.09 -13.02
N CYS A 88 5.95 23.31 -12.64
CA CYS A 88 7.33 23.79 -12.79
C CYS A 88 8.32 22.97 -11.96
N PHE A 89 7.97 22.59 -10.72
CA PHE A 89 8.82 21.77 -9.86
C PHE A 89 9.03 20.36 -10.44
N ALA A 90 7.95 19.70 -10.86
CA ALA A 90 8.02 18.39 -11.51
C ALA A 90 8.81 18.42 -12.82
N GLY A 91 8.59 19.44 -13.65
CA GLY A 91 9.36 19.66 -14.88
C GLY A 91 10.84 19.91 -14.62
N THR A 92 11.17 20.63 -13.54
CA THR A 92 12.56 20.89 -13.14
C THR A 92 13.22 19.61 -12.60
N ALA A 93 12.51 18.80 -11.83
CA ALA A 93 13.01 17.50 -11.35
C ALA A 93 13.23 16.49 -12.51
N ALA A 94 12.32 16.47 -13.50
CA ALA A 94 12.48 15.68 -14.71
C ALA A 94 13.67 16.15 -15.56
N ALA A 95 13.83 17.47 -15.74
CA ALA A 95 14.98 18.06 -16.43
C ALA A 95 16.29 17.81 -15.68
N TYR A 96 16.27 17.82 -14.34
CA TYR A 96 17.41 17.48 -13.50
C TYR A 96 17.83 16.02 -13.69
N GLY A 97 16.87 15.08 -13.66
CA GLY A 97 17.11 13.68 -13.98
C GLY A 97 17.69 13.49 -15.39
N TRP A 98 17.15 14.20 -16.38
CA TRP A 98 17.63 14.17 -17.77
C TRP A 98 19.08 14.69 -17.92
N LEU A 99 19.41 15.80 -17.25
CA LEU A 99 20.72 16.46 -17.34
C LEU A 99 21.83 15.73 -16.57
N LEU A 100 21.49 15.06 -15.47
CA LEU A 100 22.43 14.24 -14.71
C LEU A 100 22.73 12.88 -15.35
N THR A 101 21.95 12.47 -16.35
CA THR A 101 22.22 11.23 -17.08
C THR A 101 23.25 11.53 -18.18
N PRO A 102 24.52 11.11 -18.04
CA PRO A 102 25.54 11.36 -19.06
C PRO A 102 25.10 10.77 -20.40
N ALA A 103 25.48 11.42 -21.51
CA ALA A 103 25.29 10.83 -22.83
C ALA A 103 26.04 9.49 -22.86
N GLY A 104 25.29 8.40 -23.09
CA GLY A 104 25.81 7.04 -22.95
C GLY A 104 27.13 6.86 -23.69
N GLN A 105 28.15 6.37 -22.98
CA GLN A 105 29.35 5.86 -23.62
C GLN A 105 29.02 4.52 -24.30
N PRO A 106 29.53 4.24 -25.50
CA PRO A 106 29.27 2.97 -26.18
C PRO A 106 29.77 1.80 -25.31
N GLY A 107 28.85 0.91 -24.91
CA GLY A 107 29.17 -0.33 -24.17
C GLY A 107 28.76 -0.39 -22.70
N VAL A 108 28.22 0.68 -22.10
CA VAL A 108 27.75 0.71 -20.69
C VAL A 108 26.23 0.90 -20.65
N ALA A 109 25.50 0.08 -19.88
CA ALA A 109 24.04 0.15 -19.79
C ALA A 109 23.57 1.37 -18.97
N THR A 110 23.65 2.57 -19.54
CA THR A 110 23.10 3.77 -18.92
C THR A 110 21.56 3.77 -19.02
N PRO A 111 20.83 4.12 -17.93
CA PRO A 111 19.38 4.27 -18.01
C PRO A 111 19.01 5.28 -19.09
N ASN A 112 18.01 4.95 -19.94
CA ASN A 112 17.52 5.88 -20.95
C ASN A 112 17.10 7.20 -20.27
N LYS A 113 17.48 8.34 -20.86
CA LYS A 113 17.18 9.68 -20.32
C LYS A 113 15.70 9.87 -20.01
N VAL A 114 14.83 9.22 -20.78
CA VAL A 114 13.37 9.18 -20.53
C VAL A 114 13.07 8.48 -19.20
N THR A 115 13.69 7.33 -18.93
CA THR A 115 13.50 6.59 -17.68
C THR A 115 13.99 7.39 -16.48
N ALA A 116 15.15 8.04 -16.58
CA ALA A 116 15.65 8.92 -15.52
C ALA A 116 14.72 10.12 -15.27
N ALA A 117 14.24 10.77 -16.33
CA ALA A 117 13.27 11.87 -16.22
C ALA A 117 11.96 11.42 -15.54
N LEU A 118 11.48 10.21 -15.83
CA LEU A 118 10.29 9.64 -15.18
C LEU A 118 10.57 9.28 -13.71
N THR A 119 11.71 8.68 -13.39
CA THR A 119 12.09 8.30 -12.01
C THR A 119 12.10 9.49 -11.06
N TYR A 120 12.54 10.68 -11.51
CA TYR A 120 12.55 11.89 -10.68
C TYR A 120 11.31 12.77 -10.86
N GLY A 121 10.74 12.81 -12.07
CA GLY A 121 9.59 13.65 -12.41
C GLY A 121 8.27 13.15 -11.82
N LEU A 122 8.00 11.83 -11.82
CA LEU A 122 6.75 11.29 -11.30
C LEU A 122 6.58 11.50 -9.78
N PRO A 123 7.59 11.18 -8.94
CA PRO A 123 7.49 11.41 -7.51
C PRO A 123 7.36 12.90 -7.16
N ALA A 124 8.06 13.78 -7.90
CA ALA A 124 7.96 15.22 -7.72
C ALA A 124 6.58 15.75 -8.12
N ALA A 125 5.99 15.24 -9.21
CA ALA A 125 4.62 15.55 -9.62
C ALA A 125 3.60 15.07 -8.59
N LEU A 126 3.76 13.85 -8.07
CA LEU A 126 2.89 13.29 -7.04
C LEU A 126 2.99 14.08 -5.73
N ALA A 127 4.20 14.44 -5.31
CA ALA A 127 4.44 15.27 -4.13
C ALA A 127 3.89 16.69 -4.31
N ALA A 128 3.99 17.28 -5.51
CA ALA A 128 3.39 18.58 -5.81
C ALA A 128 1.86 18.52 -5.78
N VAL A 129 1.24 17.48 -6.36
CA VAL A 129 -0.21 17.23 -6.28
C VAL A 129 -0.66 17.08 -4.83
N LEU A 130 0.09 16.33 -4.02
CA LEU A 130 -0.17 16.16 -2.58
C LEU A 130 -0.02 17.49 -1.81
N ALA A 131 1.04 18.25 -2.07
CA ALA A 131 1.31 19.53 -1.41
C ALA A 131 0.25 20.59 -1.74
N VAL A 132 -0.15 20.72 -3.02
CA VAL A 132 -1.26 21.60 -3.45
C VAL A 132 -2.54 21.23 -2.71
N LYS A 133 -2.79 19.94 -2.56
CA LYS A 133 -3.98 19.39 -1.88
C LYS A 133 -3.94 19.54 -0.35
N LEU A 134 -2.76 19.69 0.24
CA LEU A 134 -2.56 19.90 1.67
C LEU A 134 -2.57 21.39 2.06
N VAL A 135 -2.03 22.29 1.23
CA VAL A 135 -1.89 23.74 1.52
C VAL A 135 -3.20 24.53 1.36
N GLY A 136 -4.17 24.02 0.60
CA GLY A 136 -5.52 24.62 0.52
C GLY A 136 -6.37 24.49 1.80
N ALA A 137 -5.82 23.96 2.89
CA ALA A 137 -6.53 23.75 4.16
C ALA A 137 -6.36 24.97 5.09
N GLY A 138 -7.40 25.79 5.21
CA GLY A 138 -7.51 26.77 6.29
C GLY A 138 -7.61 26.11 7.68
N PRO A 139 -7.70 26.91 8.77
CA PRO A 139 -7.57 26.44 10.16
C PRO A 139 -8.71 25.54 10.65
N VAL A 140 -9.75 25.32 9.84
CA VAL A 140 -10.87 24.42 10.14
C VAL A 140 -10.97 23.44 8.99
N GLY A 141 -10.58 22.19 9.26
CA GLY A 141 -10.38 21.16 8.26
C GLY A 141 -11.58 20.95 7.33
N ARG A 142 -11.44 21.44 6.10
CA ARG A 142 -11.99 20.78 4.91
C ARG A 142 -10.81 20.31 4.07
N GLY A 143 -10.16 19.25 4.55
CA GLY A 143 -9.14 18.56 3.78
C GLY A 143 -9.77 17.97 2.51
N LEU A 144 -9.13 18.22 1.37
CA LEU A 144 -9.17 17.43 0.13
C LEU A 144 -10.51 17.14 -0.59
N GLY A 145 -11.66 17.15 0.08
CA GLY A 145 -12.89 16.48 -0.43
C GLY A 145 -12.70 14.98 -0.73
N LEU A 146 -11.49 14.44 -0.56
CA LEU A 146 -11.13 13.04 -0.74
C LEU A 146 -11.02 12.42 0.65
N PRO A 147 -12.01 11.62 1.08
CA PRO A 147 -11.93 10.92 2.35
C PRO A 147 -10.73 9.98 2.37
N LEU A 148 -9.75 10.26 3.23
CA LEU A 148 -8.66 9.32 3.53
C LEU A 148 -9.18 8.26 4.49
N HIS A 149 -9.32 7.04 3.99
CA HIS A 149 -9.85 5.92 4.77
C HIS A 149 -8.71 5.24 5.55
N SER A 150 -8.96 4.87 6.80
CA SER A 150 -8.00 4.13 7.64
C SER A 150 -7.51 2.83 6.97
N TYR A 151 -8.37 2.16 6.21
CA TYR A 151 -8.02 1.01 5.39
C TYR A 151 -6.86 1.31 4.44
N GLY A 152 -6.96 2.37 3.63
CA GLY A 152 -5.94 2.75 2.66
C GLY A 152 -4.62 3.14 3.33
N VAL A 153 -4.69 3.84 4.47
CA VAL A 153 -3.50 4.21 5.25
C VAL A 153 -2.78 2.96 5.75
N LEU A 154 -3.49 2.00 6.36
CA LEU A 154 -2.89 0.77 6.89
C LEU A 154 -2.30 -0.10 5.77
N VAL A 155 -2.99 -0.23 4.64
CA VAL A 155 -2.45 -0.95 3.47
C VAL A 155 -1.18 -0.28 2.95
N ALA A 156 -1.16 1.06 2.85
CA ALA A 156 0.03 1.80 2.44
C ALA A 156 1.18 1.63 3.45
N THR A 157 0.90 1.65 4.75
CA THR A 157 1.88 1.35 5.81
C THR A 157 2.45 -0.05 5.66
N GLY A 158 1.59 -1.07 5.48
CA GLY A 158 2.03 -2.45 5.24
C GLY A 158 2.91 -2.59 4.01
N PHE A 159 2.55 -1.90 2.92
CA PHE A 159 3.36 -1.89 1.69
C PHE A 159 4.74 -1.24 1.92
N VAL A 160 4.80 -0.04 2.52
CA VAL A 160 6.06 0.67 2.78
C VAL A 160 6.97 -0.14 3.72
N LEU A 161 6.42 -0.69 4.80
CA LEU A 161 7.16 -1.54 5.73
C LEU A 161 7.63 -2.84 5.07
N GLY A 162 6.76 -3.46 4.25
CA GLY A 162 7.11 -4.64 3.46
C GLY A 162 8.25 -4.37 2.48
N MET A 163 8.25 -3.22 1.81
CA MET A 163 9.32 -2.82 0.89
C MET A 163 10.64 -2.54 1.62
N ALA A 164 10.59 -1.82 2.74
CA ALA A 164 11.77 -1.54 3.55
C ALA A 164 12.39 -2.83 4.11
N LEU A 165 11.56 -3.72 4.66
CA LEU A 165 12.00 -5.01 5.16
C LEU A 165 12.51 -5.91 4.02
N GLY A 166 11.81 -5.97 2.89
CA GLY A 166 12.22 -6.76 1.73
C GLY A 166 13.58 -6.33 1.20
N GLY A 167 13.84 -5.02 1.14
CA GLY A 167 15.16 -4.48 0.80
C GLY A 167 16.25 -4.91 1.78
N HIS A 168 15.96 -4.85 3.09
CA HIS A 168 16.88 -5.30 4.14
C HIS A 168 17.15 -6.82 4.09
N LEU A 169 16.11 -7.61 3.83
CA LEU A 169 16.22 -9.05 3.67
C LEU A 169 16.98 -9.43 2.39
N ALA A 170 16.79 -8.69 1.30
CA ALA A 170 17.56 -8.87 0.07
C ALA A 170 19.05 -8.62 0.30
N ASP A 171 19.40 -7.52 0.99
CA ASP A 171 20.79 -7.20 1.36
C ASP A 171 21.45 -8.35 2.14
N ARG A 172 20.72 -9.03 3.03
CA ARG A 172 21.23 -10.16 3.82
C ARG A 172 21.23 -11.50 3.10
N THR A 173 20.27 -11.71 2.20
CA THR A 173 20.06 -13.02 1.54
C THR A 173 20.97 -13.19 0.32
N PHE A 174 21.27 -12.10 -0.38
CA PHE A 174 22.13 -12.09 -1.55
C PHE A 174 23.56 -11.71 -1.17
N THR A 175 24.27 -12.66 -0.59
CA THR A 175 25.70 -12.57 -0.28
C THR A 175 26.53 -12.96 -1.50
N GLY A 176 27.48 -12.10 -1.90
CA GLY A 176 28.38 -12.35 -3.04
C GLY A 176 28.62 -11.11 -3.89
N THR A 177 29.36 -11.28 -4.97
CA THR A 177 29.57 -10.25 -5.99
C THR A 177 28.88 -10.65 -7.29
N ILE A 178 28.32 -9.66 -7.98
CA ILE A 178 27.77 -9.81 -9.32
C ILE A 178 28.46 -8.83 -10.25
N LEU A 179 28.58 -9.20 -11.52
CA LEU A 179 29.15 -8.35 -12.54
C LEU A 179 28.04 -7.46 -13.12
N VAL A 180 28.16 -6.15 -12.95
CA VAL A 180 27.25 -5.16 -13.54
C VAL A 180 28.10 -4.22 -14.37
N ASP A 181 27.82 -4.14 -15.68
CA ASP A 181 28.58 -3.32 -16.63
C ASP A 181 30.10 -3.55 -16.57
N GLY A 182 30.52 -4.80 -16.37
CA GLY A 182 31.94 -5.18 -16.29
C GLY A 182 32.61 -4.88 -14.94
N VAL A 183 31.87 -4.32 -13.96
CA VAL A 183 32.38 -4.03 -12.62
C VAL A 183 31.80 -5.04 -11.62
N GLN A 184 32.66 -5.62 -10.78
CA GLN A 184 32.20 -6.46 -9.68
C GLN A 184 31.64 -5.59 -8.56
N VAL A 185 30.35 -5.76 -8.28
CA VAL A 185 29.66 -5.03 -7.21
C VAL A 185 29.01 -6.03 -6.23
N PRO A 186 28.85 -5.65 -4.95
CA PRO A 186 28.12 -6.49 -3.99
C PRO A 186 26.68 -6.75 -4.46
N ALA A 187 26.24 -8.01 -4.40
CA ALA A 187 24.93 -8.42 -4.89
C ALA A 187 23.77 -7.81 -4.08
N GLY A 188 23.92 -7.69 -2.76
CA GLY A 188 22.88 -7.19 -1.84
C GLY A 188 22.25 -5.86 -2.29
N PRO A 189 23.03 -4.75 -2.36
CA PRO A 189 22.51 -3.44 -2.75
C PRO A 189 21.81 -3.42 -4.12
N VAL A 190 22.30 -4.23 -5.07
CA VAL A 190 21.67 -4.36 -6.39
C VAL A 190 20.32 -5.08 -6.28
N MET A 191 20.26 -6.16 -5.50
CA MET A 191 19.01 -6.90 -5.27
C MET A 191 17.99 -6.08 -4.47
N ARG A 192 18.43 -5.25 -3.52
CA ARG A 192 17.57 -4.28 -2.83
C ARG A 192 16.91 -3.30 -3.80
N ARG A 193 17.62 -2.84 -4.83
CA ARG A 193 17.02 -2.01 -5.89
C ARG A 193 15.96 -2.79 -6.67
N HIS A 194 16.23 -4.04 -7.02
CA HIS A 194 15.24 -4.92 -7.66
C HIS A 194 13.99 -5.11 -6.80
N VAL A 195 14.09 -5.20 -5.48
CA VAL A 195 12.90 -5.22 -4.59
C VAL A 195 12.05 -3.96 -4.79
N GLY A 196 12.70 -2.78 -4.84
CA GLY A 196 12.08 -1.49 -5.15
C GLY A 196 11.25 -1.50 -6.43
N GLU A 197 11.90 -1.87 -7.53
CA GLU A 197 11.30 -1.91 -8.87
C GLU A 197 10.22 -3.00 -8.99
N LEU A 198 10.44 -4.16 -8.38
CA LEU A 198 9.48 -5.26 -8.31
C LEU A 198 8.20 -4.84 -7.58
N GLY A 199 8.32 -4.16 -6.43
CA GLY A 199 7.18 -3.65 -5.68
C GLY A 199 6.31 -2.70 -6.49
N PHE A 200 6.92 -1.82 -7.29
CA PHE A 200 6.19 -0.96 -8.21
C PHE A 200 5.37 -1.76 -9.24
N TRP A 201 6.01 -2.73 -9.92
CA TRP A 201 5.32 -3.56 -10.93
C TRP A 201 4.25 -4.47 -10.33
N ILE A 202 4.45 -4.96 -9.11
CA ILE A 202 3.45 -5.72 -8.36
C ILE A 202 2.21 -4.85 -8.09
N VAL A 203 2.37 -3.60 -7.67
CA VAL A 203 1.23 -2.69 -7.44
C VAL A 203 0.48 -2.37 -8.74
N VAL A 204 1.22 -2.09 -9.82
CA VAL A 204 0.62 -1.85 -11.15
C VAL A 204 -0.16 -3.08 -11.62
N GLY A 205 0.45 -4.27 -11.51
CA GLY A 205 -0.20 -5.54 -11.84
C GLY A 205 -1.42 -5.81 -10.96
N ALA A 206 -1.33 -5.55 -9.66
CA ALA A 206 -2.42 -5.76 -8.71
C ALA A 206 -3.64 -4.87 -9.03
N ILE A 207 -3.42 -3.56 -9.21
CA ILE A 207 -4.52 -2.62 -9.48
C ILE A 207 -5.10 -2.89 -10.87
N GLY A 208 -4.25 -3.04 -11.89
CA GLY A 208 -4.68 -3.31 -13.26
C GLY A 208 -5.44 -4.63 -13.37
N GLY A 209 -4.92 -5.70 -12.77
CA GLY A 209 -5.54 -7.02 -12.77
C GLY A 209 -6.85 -7.07 -11.98
N ALA A 210 -6.89 -6.43 -10.81
CA ALA A 210 -8.12 -6.37 -10.02
C ALA A 210 -9.23 -5.60 -10.73
N ARG A 211 -8.88 -4.54 -11.47
CA ARG A 211 -9.83 -3.78 -12.27
C ARG A 211 -10.27 -4.55 -13.52
N ALA A 212 -9.32 -5.15 -14.23
CA ALA A 212 -9.62 -5.93 -15.43
C ALA A 212 -10.57 -7.08 -15.11
N LEU A 213 -10.32 -7.83 -14.04
CA LEU A 213 -11.20 -8.93 -13.66
C LEU A 213 -12.58 -8.43 -13.23
N TYR A 214 -12.69 -7.31 -12.52
CA TYR A 214 -13.98 -6.69 -12.20
C TYR A 214 -14.80 -6.36 -13.45
N VAL A 215 -14.17 -5.75 -14.45
CA VAL A 215 -14.83 -5.41 -15.72
C VAL A 215 -15.27 -6.66 -16.48
N ILE A 216 -14.48 -7.73 -16.43
CA ILE A 216 -14.82 -9.02 -17.06
C ILE A 216 -15.99 -9.70 -16.34
N THR A 217 -16.04 -9.65 -15.00
CA THR A 217 -17.06 -10.35 -14.22
C THR A 217 -18.37 -9.58 -14.08
N MET A 218 -18.34 -8.25 -14.22
CA MET A 218 -19.52 -7.37 -14.16
C MET A 218 -19.68 -6.54 -15.45
N PRO A 219 -19.78 -7.15 -16.63
CA PRO A 219 -19.80 -6.41 -17.90
C PRO A 219 -21.03 -5.50 -18.04
N ASP A 220 -22.15 -5.87 -17.41
CA ASP A 220 -23.41 -5.14 -17.48
C ASP A 220 -23.32 -3.73 -16.86
N GLU A 221 -22.46 -3.53 -15.86
CA GLU A 221 -22.23 -2.22 -15.23
C GLU A 221 -21.54 -1.21 -16.18
N PHE A 222 -20.85 -1.70 -17.22
CA PHE A 222 -20.04 -0.88 -18.12
C PHE A 222 -20.66 -0.67 -19.49
N ARG A 223 -21.75 -1.38 -19.83
CA ARG A 223 -22.39 -1.30 -21.17
C ARG A 223 -22.77 0.12 -21.57
N ASN A 224 -23.21 0.94 -20.61
CA ASN A 224 -23.74 2.27 -20.84
C ASN A 224 -22.69 3.39 -20.67
N ASP A 225 -21.56 3.10 -20.02
CA ASP A 225 -20.50 4.08 -19.79
C ASP A 225 -19.12 3.40 -19.70
N TRP A 226 -18.46 3.32 -20.86
CA TRP A 226 -17.14 2.72 -20.99
C TRP A 226 -16.03 3.55 -20.31
N THR A 227 -16.26 4.84 -20.02
CA THR A 227 -15.25 5.66 -19.33
C THR A 227 -15.03 5.18 -17.89
N ARG A 228 -16.03 4.52 -17.30
CA ARG A 228 -15.92 3.91 -15.98
C ARG A 228 -14.89 2.79 -15.94
N VAL A 229 -14.53 2.13 -17.04
CA VAL A 229 -13.53 1.04 -17.06
C VAL A 229 -12.19 1.49 -16.43
N VAL A 230 -11.77 2.73 -16.72
CA VAL A 230 -10.51 3.31 -16.22
C VAL A 230 -10.69 4.01 -14.86
N SER A 231 -11.93 4.31 -14.47
CA SER A 231 -12.21 4.91 -13.16
C SER A 231 -11.88 3.93 -12.04
N LEU A 232 -11.02 4.34 -11.12
CA LEU A 232 -10.70 3.59 -9.90
C LEU A 232 -11.68 3.91 -8.75
N SER A 233 -12.78 4.61 -9.04
CA SER A 233 -13.83 4.93 -8.09
C SER A 233 -14.70 3.70 -7.81
N GLY A 234 -14.20 2.80 -6.96
CA GLY A 234 -14.89 1.57 -6.56
C GLY A 234 -14.81 0.43 -7.59
N GLY A 235 -15.00 -0.82 -7.12
CA GLY A 235 -15.03 -2.01 -7.96
C GLY A 235 -13.65 -2.60 -8.29
N LEU A 236 -13.14 -3.46 -7.41
CA LEU A 236 -11.89 -4.21 -7.60
C LEU A 236 -12.11 -5.66 -7.16
N VAL A 237 -11.72 -6.62 -8.00
CA VAL A 237 -11.78 -8.04 -7.65
C VAL A 237 -10.42 -8.51 -7.17
N PHE A 238 -10.36 -8.99 -5.93
CA PHE A 238 -9.12 -9.43 -5.27
C PHE A 238 -8.35 -10.48 -6.09
N TYR A 239 -9.04 -11.48 -6.64
CA TYR A 239 -8.41 -12.55 -7.43
C TYR A 239 -7.61 -12.03 -8.61
N GLY A 240 -8.15 -11.03 -9.34
CA GLY A 240 -7.46 -10.43 -10.48
C GLY A 240 -6.18 -9.72 -10.06
N GLY A 241 -6.21 -9.08 -8.89
CA GLY A 241 -5.04 -8.43 -8.33
C GLY A 241 -3.94 -9.42 -7.96
N VAL A 242 -4.27 -10.50 -7.25
CA VAL A 242 -3.29 -11.52 -6.85
C VAL A 242 -2.65 -12.20 -8.05
N ILE A 243 -3.45 -12.59 -9.05
CA ILE A 243 -2.95 -13.27 -10.25
C ILE A 243 -1.99 -12.38 -11.03
N CYS A 244 -2.39 -11.14 -11.32
CA CYS A 244 -1.55 -10.22 -12.09
C CYS A 244 -0.34 -9.72 -11.31
N ALA A 245 -0.44 -9.56 -9.98
CA ALA A 245 0.70 -9.27 -9.12
C ALA A 245 1.75 -10.40 -9.14
N GLY A 246 1.30 -11.65 -8.98
CA GLY A 246 2.17 -12.82 -9.05
C GLY A 246 2.82 -12.97 -10.43
N ALA A 247 2.05 -12.83 -11.50
CA ALA A 247 2.55 -12.85 -12.86
C ALA A 247 3.58 -11.73 -13.12
N ALA A 248 3.29 -10.50 -12.71
CA ALA A 248 4.23 -9.38 -12.80
C ALA A 248 5.54 -9.68 -12.05
N GLY A 249 5.44 -10.29 -10.87
CA GLY A 249 6.60 -10.67 -10.09
C GLY A 249 7.48 -11.73 -10.75
N VAL A 250 6.86 -12.79 -11.29
CA VAL A 250 7.56 -13.85 -12.04
C VAL A 250 8.19 -13.28 -13.30
N LEU A 251 7.42 -12.56 -14.13
CA LEU A 251 7.91 -11.98 -15.38
C LEU A 251 9.06 -10.99 -15.15
N TYR A 252 8.98 -10.18 -14.09
CA TYR A 252 10.08 -9.29 -13.72
C TYR A 252 11.34 -10.08 -13.35
N CYS A 253 11.22 -11.10 -12.48
CA CYS A 253 12.39 -11.90 -12.09
C CYS A 253 13.02 -12.60 -13.29
N LEU A 254 12.21 -13.17 -14.19
CA LEU A 254 12.69 -13.81 -15.42
C LEU A 254 13.39 -12.82 -16.34
N LYS A 255 12.79 -11.64 -16.58
CA LYS A 255 13.35 -10.61 -17.46
C LYS A 255 14.67 -10.04 -16.95
N HIS A 256 14.79 -9.89 -15.62
CA HIS A 256 15.97 -9.31 -14.98
C HIS A 256 16.96 -10.36 -14.46
N GLN A 257 16.76 -11.64 -14.81
CA GLN A 257 17.61 -12.77 -14.39
C GLN A 257 17.81 -12.85 -12.86
N VAL A 258 16.80 -12.41 -12.10
CA VAL A 258 16.79 -12.51 -10.65
C VAL A 258 16.36 -13.93 -10.25
N PRO A 259 17.08 -14.64 -9.36
CA PRO A 259 16.70 -15.98 -8.91
C PRO A 259 15.32 -15.99 -8.24
N LEU A 260 14.32 -16.51 -8.95
CA LEU A 260 12.91 -16.42 -8.57
C LEU A 260 12.62 -16.95 -7.16
N LEU A 261 13.09 -18.16 -6.84
CA LEU A 261 12.82 -18.78 -5.53
C LEU A 261 13.48 -18.03 -4.37
N LYS A 262 14.67 -17.49 -4.60
CA LYS A 262 15.40 -16.71 -3.59
C LYS A 262 14.75 -15.33 -3.37
N MET A 263 14.23 -14.71 -4.43
CA MET A 263 13.43 -13.49 -4.32
C MET A 263 12.06 -13.76 -3.68
N ALA A 264 11.43 -14.90 -3.98
CA ALA A 264 10.19 -15.32 -3.33
C ALA A 264 10.38 -15.55 -1.83
N ASP A 265 11.53 -16.11 -1.40
CA ASP A 265 11.89 -16.21 0.02
C ASP A 265 12.01 -14.85 0.70
N VAL A 266 12.55 -13.83 0.00
CA VAL A 266 12.62 -12.45 0.49
C VAL A 266 11.22 -11.83 0.60
N ALA A 267 10.34 -12.12 -0.35
CA ALA A 267 8.98 -11.59 -0.40
C ALA A 267 8.02 -12.24 0.61
N ALA A 268 8.17 -13.54 0.90
CA ALA A 268 7.26 -14.29 1.77
C ALA A 268 6.95 -13.61 3.13
N PRO A 269 7.94 -13.21 3.95
CA PRO A 269 7.66 -12.49 5.20
C PRO A 269 7.06 -11.11 4.98
N THR A 270 7.41 -10.40 3.90
CA THR A 270 6.88 -9.05 3.63
C THR A 270 5.41 -9.10 3.21
N VAL A 271 4.99 -10.16 2.52
CA VAL A 271 3.59 -10.43 2.18
C VAL A 271 2.76 -10.69 3.44
N ALA A 272 3.23 -11.54 4.36
CA ALA A 272 2.56 -11.79 5.64
C ALA A 272 2.37 -10.49 6.45
N LEU A 273 3.44 -9.67 6.53
CA LEU A 273 3.39 -8.36 7.19
C LEU A 273 2.37 -7.41 6.53
N GLY A 274 2.38 -7.33 5.19
CA GLY A 274 1.42 -6.52 4.45
C GLY A 274 -0.02 -7.00 4.66
N HIS A 275 -0.23 -8.31 4.71
CA HIS A 275 -1.55 -8.89 4.92
C HIS A 275 -2.10 -8.61 6.33
N MET A 276 -1.24 -8.68 7.36
CA MET A 276 -1.59 -8.26 8.73
C MET A 276 -2.19 -6.83 8.74
N PHE A 277 -1.50 -5.86 8.13
CA PHE A 277 -2.00 -4.48 8.06
C PHE A 277 -3.29 -4.36 7.25
N GLY A 278 -3.41 -5.13 6.16
CA GLY A 278 -4.66 -5.22 5.39
C GLY A 278 -5.84 -5.68 6.25
N ARG A 279 -5.64 -6.68 7.13
CA ARG A 279 -6.67 -7.19 8.03
C ARG A 279 -7.03 -6.23 9.15
N LEU A 280 -6.05 -5.51 9.70
CA LEU A 280 -6.32 -4.37 10.59
C LEU A 280 -7.16 -3.30 9.87
N GLY A 281 -6.86 -3.04 8.60
CA GLY A 281 -7.66 -2.19 7.74
C GLY A 281 -9.11 -2.67 7.62
N CYS A 282 -9.32 -3.97 7.35
CA CYS A 282 -10.67 -4.57 7.28
C CYS A 282 -11.44 -4.39 8.59
N PHE A 283 -10.76 -4.57 9.73
CA PHE A 283 -11.36 -4.33 11.04
C PHE A 283 -11.79 -2.86 11.22
N CYS A 284 -10.94 -1.89 10.88
CA CYS A 284 -11.29 -0.47 10.95
C CYS A 284 -12.45 -0.08 10.01
N ALA A 285 -12.57 -0.74 8.86
CA ALA A 285 -13.68 -0.53 7.93
C ALA A 285 -14.99 -1.23 8.38
N GLY A 286 -14.88 -2.23 9.27
CA GLY A 286 -15.97 -3.09 9.68
C GLY A 286 -16.40 -4.11 8.62
N CYS A 287 -15.50 -4.50 7.71
CA CYS A 287 -15.79 -5.48 6.67
C CYS A 287 -15.11 -6.82 6.95
N CYS A 288 -15.54 -7.89 6.27
CA CYS A 288 -14.95 -9.23 6.36
C CYS A 288 -14.99 -9.85 7.77
N TRP A 289 -16.03 -9.57 8.55
CA TRP A 289 -16.27 -10.16 9.87
C TRP A 289 -16.60 -11.66 9.78
N GLY A 290 -16.66 -12.32 10.94
CA GLY A 290 -16.89 -13.77 11.08
C GLY A 290 -18.36 -14.15 11.07
N GLY A 291 -18.70 -15.28 11.70
CA GLY A 291 -20.09 -15.60 12.00
C GLY A 291 -20.65 -14.71 13.11
N PHE A 292 -21.96 -14.76 13.30
CA PHE A 292 -22.60 -14.17 14.47
C PHE A 292 -22.11 -14.88 15.74
N ALA A 293 -21.80 -14.11 16.76
CA ALA A 293 -21.38 -14.60 18.05
C ALA A 293 -22.56 -14.60 19.03
N PRO A 294 -22.61 -15.53 20.00
CA PRO A 294 -23.62 -15.50 21.05
C PRO A 294 -23.64 -14.16 21.78
N GLU A 295 -24.83 -13.72 22.17
CA GLU A 295 -25.02 -12.49 22.94
C GLU A 295 -24.26 -12.59 24.28
N GLY A 296 -23.50 -11.54 24.64
CA GLY A 296 -22.66 -11.53 25.85
C GLY A 296 -21.31 -12.25 25.71
N SER A 297 -20.95 -12.77 24.53
CA SER A 297 -19.61 -13.32 24.29
C SER A 297 -18.53 -12.25 24.49
N ARG A 298 -17.50 -12.58 25.28
CA ARG A 298 -16.35 -11.69 25.55
C ARG A 298 -15.46 -11.45 24.33
N TRP A 299 -15.63 -12.26 23.28
CA TRP A 299 -14.82 -12.24 22.07
C TRP A 299 -15.57 -11.63 20.88
N ALA A 300 -16.82 -11.20 21.07
CA ALA A 300 -17.62 -10.56 20.04
C ALA A 300 -17.28 -9.08 19.92
N VAL A 301 -17.38 -8.55 18.70
CA VAL A 301 -17.29 -7.12 18.41
C VAL A 301 -18.58 -6.68 17.73
N ARG A 302 -18.94 -5.41 17.92
CA ARG A 302 -20.05 -4.76 17.22
C ARG A 302 -19.52 -3.56 16.44
N PHE A 303 -20.00 -3.39 15.23
CA PHE A 303 -19.61 -2.30 14.34
C PHE A 303 -20.66 -1.19 14.39
N PRO A 304 -20.28 0.07 14.70
CA PRO A 304 -21.23 1.13 14.96
C PRO A 304 -21.70 1.85 13.69
N SER A 305 -22.88 2.47 13.79
CA SER A 305 -23.28 3.58 12.92
C SER A 305 -22.54 4.87 13.31
N ALA A 306 -22.30 5.72 12.31
CA ALA A 306 -21.72 7.04 12.50
C ALA A 306 -22.58 7.93 13.42
N ALA A 307 -23.90 7.78 13.39
CA ALA A 307 -24.83 8.54 14.22
C ALA A 307 -24.69 8.27 15.72
N HIS A 308 -24.12 7.11 16.09
CA HIS A 308 -24.02 6.63 17.47
C HIS A 308 -22.61 6.79 18.07
N LEU A 309 -21.67 7.44 17.35
CA LEU A 309 -20.32 7.68 17.84
C LEU A 309 -20.23 9.03 18.60
N PRO A 310 -19.58 9.07 19.78
CA PRO A 310 -19.51 10.27 20.64
C PRO A 310 -18.70 11.44 20.06
N LEU A 311 -18.04 11.27 18.90
CA LEU A 311 -17.37 12.36 18.18
C LEU A 311 -18.17 12.71 16.92
N ALA A 312 -18.74 13.91 16.88
CA ALA A 312 -19.35 14.56 15.71
C ALA A 312 -18.32 14.84 14.60
N THR A 313 -17.77 13.76 14.07
CA THR A 313 -16.89 13.76 12.90
C THR A 313 -17.74 13.33 11.71
N PRO A 314 -17.59 13.95 10.53
CA PRO A 314 -18.31 13.55 9.33
C PRO A 314 -17.79 12.17 8.88
N ARG A 315 -18.31 11.11 9.49
CA ARG A 315 -17.94 9.71 9.23
C ARG A 315 -19.09 9.00 8.52
N GLY A 316 -18.74 8.08 7.63
CA GLY A 316 -19.69 7.10 7.10
C GLY A 316 -19.93 5.97 8.10
N ASP A 317 -21.09 5.32 8.01
CA ASP A 317 -21.38 4.11 8.77
C ASP A 317 -20.36 3.01 8.48
N SER A 318 -20.11 2.14 9.46
CA SER A 318 -19.27 0.96 9.23
C SER A 318 -19.92 0.02 8.23
N VAL A 319 -19.09 -0.70 7.45
CA VAL A 319 -19.60 -1.63 6.44
C VAL A 319 -20.44 -2.73 7.09
N GLY A 320 -20.02 -3.26 8.24
CA GLY A 320 -20.77 -4.30 8.96
C GLY A 320 -22.12 -3.83 9.50
N TYR A 321 -22.26 -2.54 9.84
CA TYR A 321 -23.57 -1.96 10.14
C TYR A 321 -24.44 -1.88 8.88
N LEU A 322 -23.89 -1.35 7.78
CA LEU A 322 -24.63 -1.19 6.52
C LEU A 322 -25.07 -2.51 5.89
N GLU A 323 -24.21 -3.53 5.93
CA GLU A 323 -24.51 -4.88 5.43
C GLU A 323 -25.68 -5.51 6.19
N GLN A 324 -25.74 -5.33 7.51
CA GLN A 324 -26.78 -5.91 8.36
C GLN A 324 -28.07 -5.07 8.40
N LEU A 325 -28.01 -3.79 8.04
CA LEU A 325 -29.17 -2.88 8.02
C LEU A 325 -30.30 -3.37 7.11
N HIS A 326 -29.94 -4.10 6.05
CA HIS A 326 -30.85 -4.65 5.05
C HIS A 326 -30.90 -6.19 5.06
N ASP A 327 -30.40 -6.83 6.13
CA ASP A 327 -30.45 -8.28 6.27
C ASP A 327 -31.75 -8.71 6.94
N ASP A 328 -32.60 -9.40 6.17
CA ASP A 328 -33.93 -9.84 6.59
C ASP A 328 -33.94 -11.20 7.30
N ARG A 329 -32.78 -11.84 7.45
CA ARG A 329 -32.64 -13.10 8.18
C ARG A 329 -32.78 -12.87 9.69
N PHE A 330 -32.94 -13.97 10.41
CA PHE A 330 -33.11 -14.00 11.86
C PHE A 330 -31.90 -14.66 12.51
N VAL A 331 -31.52 -14.19 13.71
CA VAL A 331 -30.42 -14.77 14.48
C VAL A 331 -30.93 -15.15 15.87
N ASP A 332 -30.66 -16.39 16.28
CA ASP A 332 -30.98 -16.88 17.63
C ASP A 332 -29.94 -16.47 18.68
N ALA A 333 -30.22 -16.73 19.96
CA ALA A 333 -29.32 -16.37 21.05
C ALA A 333 -27.93 -17.05 20.99
N LEU A 334 -27.82 -18.15 20.23
CA LEU A 334 -26.57 -18.90 20.02
C LEU A 334 -25.78 -18.37 18.82
N GLY A 335 -26.35 -17.46 18.02
CA GLY A 335 -25.73 -16.92 16.82
C GLY A 335 -26.02 -17.71 15.54
N HIS A 336 -26.99 -18.64 15.54
CA HIS A 336 -27.37 -19.32 14.30
C HIS A 336 -28.32 -18.46 13.47
N VAL A 337 -28.12 -18.49 12.15
CA VAL A 337 -28.90 -17.73 11.18
C VAL A 337 -30.04 -18.58 10.64
N HIS A 338 -31.24 -18.00 10.60
CA HIS A 338 -32.47 -18.63 10.13
C HIS A 338 -33.10 -17.75 9.04
N GLU A 339 -33.53 -18.38 7.94
CA GLU A 339 -34.25 -17.69 6.86
C GLU A 339 -35.69 -17.32 7.26
N GLN A 340 -36.23 -17.98 8.29
CA GLN A 340 -37.60 -17.79 8.78
C GLN A 340 -37.59 -17.38 10.26
N ALA A 341 -38.67 -16.76 10.72
CA ALA A 341 -38.83 -16.38 12.11
C ALA A 341 -38.94 -17.63 12.99
N VAL A 342 -37.95 -17.84 13.86
CA VAL A 342 -37.93 -18.91 14.86
C VAL A 342 -38.14 -18.31 16.25
N ALA A 343 -38.76 -19.06 17.17
CA ALA A 343 -38.99 -18.62 18.53
C ALA A 343 -37.67 -18.20 19.21
N GLY A 344 -37.62 -16.97 19.72
CA GLY A 344 -36.44 -16.41 20.37
C GLY A 344 -35.36 -15.86 19.42
N ALA A 345 -35.55 -15.97 18.10
CA ALA A 345 -34.67 -15.35 17.11
C ALA A 345 -35.11 -13.92 16.80
N MET A 346 -34.14 -13.01 16.66
CA MET A 346 -34.39 -11.61 16.30
C MET A 346 -34.03 -11.35 14.85
N ARG A 347 -34.85 -10.55 14.16
CA ARG A 347 -34.52 -10.08 12.81
C ARG A 347 -33.30 -9.16 12.89
N ILE A 348 -32.29 -9.43 12.05
CA ILE A 348 -31.01 -8.71 12.06
C ILE A 348 -31.23 -7.22 11.80
N SER A 349 -31.93 -6.86 10.72
CA SER A 349 -32.19 -5.46 10.37
C SER A 349 -32.90 -4.68 11.48
N SER A 350 -33.89 -5.30 12.14
CA SER A 350 -34.61 -4.68 13.26
C SER A 350 -33.71 -4.44 14.48
N TYR A 351 -32.83 -5.38 14.83
CA TYR A 351 -31.86 -5.19 15.90
C TYR A 351 -30.92 -4.02 15.59
N VAL A 352 -30.37 -3.98 14.38
CA VAL A 352 -29.36 -3.00 13.97
C VAL A 352 -29.94 -1.59 13.96
N GLN A 353 -31.17 -1.43 13.44
CA GLN A 353 -31.88 -0.15 13.46
C GLN A 353 -32.17 0.33 14.89
N ALA A 354 -32.57 -0.57 15.79
CA ALA A 354 -32.92 -0.22 17.16
C ALA A 354 -31.69 0.14 18.02
N ASN A 355 -30.55 -0.49 17.78
CA ASN A 355 -29.36 -0.34 18.62
C ASN A 355 -28.27 0.56 18.01
N GLY A 356 -28.35 0.89 16.72
CA GLY A 356 -27.35 1.71 16.04
C GLY A 356 -25.98 1.03 15.88
N VAL A 357 -25.93 -0.29 16.05
CA VAL A 357 -24.73 -1.12 15.97
C VAL A 357 -25.07 -2.47 15.34
N SER A 358 -24.08 -3.12 14.72
CA SER A 358 -24.23 -4.48 14.21
C SER A 358 -24.59 -5.47 15.33
N MET A 359 -25.15 -6.62 14.95
CA MET A 359 -25.19 -7.81 15.80
C MET A 359 -23.77 -8.17 16.27
N PRO A 360 -23.64 -8.86 17.43
CA PRO A 360 -22.35 -9.40 17.87
C PRO A 360 -21.78 -10.36 16.82
N VAL A 361 -20.54 -10.12 16.38
CA VAL A 361 -19.84 -10.94 15.39
C VAL A 361 -18.44 -11.30 15.85
N TYR A 362 -17.93 -12.45 15.41
CA TYR A 362 -16.53 -12.81 15.66
C TYR A 362 -15.58 -11.91 14.85
N PRO A 363 -14.60 -11.24 15.49
CA PRO A 363 -13.65 -10.35 14.82
C PRO A 363 -12.54 -11.15 14.15
N VAL A 364 -12.89 -12.00 13.17
CA VAL A 364 -11.95 -12.88 12.46
C VAL A 364 -10.82 -12.09 11.78
N GLN A 365 -11.02 -10.80 11.50
CA GLN A 365 -9.98 -9.92 10.98
C GLN A 365 -8.82 -9.74 11.98
N LEU A 366 -9.11 -9.64 13.28
CA LEU A 366 -8.08 -9.52 14.31
C LEU A 366 -7.36 -10.85 14.52
N LEU A 367 -8.09 -11.96 14.47
CA LEU A 367 -7.51 -13.31 14.51
C LEU A 367 -6.60 -13.55 13.29
N GLU A 368 -7.03 -13.13 12.10
CA GLU A 368 -6.24 -13.22 10.86
C GLU A 368 -5.01 -12.32 10.93
N ALA A 369 -5.14 -11.08 11.41
CA ALA A 369 -3.99 -10.20 11.63
C ALA A 369 -2.98 -10.80 12.63
N GLY A 370 -3.45 -11.36 13.75
CA GLY A 370 -2.59 -12.03 14.72
C GLY A 370 -1.90 -13.28 14.16
N GLY A 371 -2.63 -14.07 13.37
CA GLY A 371 -2.08 -15.23 12.67
C GLY A 371 -1.03 -14.86 11.62
N GLU A 372 -1.26 -13.80 10.85
CA GLU A 372 -0.30 -13.26 9.89
C GLU A 372 0.95 -12.70 10.58
N LEU A 373 0.80 -12.06 11.74
CA LEU A 373 1.93 -11.64 12.56
C LEU A 373 2.73 -12.83 13.08
N ALA A 374 2.06 -13.88 13.57
CA ALA A 374 2.73 -15.10 14.00
C ALA A 374 3.46 -15.80 12.85
N LEU A 375 2.83 -15.87 11.67
CA LEU A 375 3.43 -16.41 10.45
C LEU A 375 4.64 -15.58 10.02
N PHE A 376 4.54 -14.25 10.02
CA PHE A 376 5.63 -13.33 9.75
C PHE A 376 6.83 -13.58 10.67
N LEU A 377 6.61 -13.64 11.98
CA LEU A 377 7.67 -13.90 12.96
C LEU A 377 8.27 -15.30 12.78
N GLY A 378 7.43 -16.30 12.49
CA GLY A 378 7.87 -17.66 12.18
C GLY A 378 8.77 -17.73 10.94
N LEU A 379 8.44 -16.98 9.88
CA LEU A 379 9.24 -16.89 8.66
C LEU A 379 10.56 -16.16 8.90
N LEU A 380 10.57 -15.08 9.69
CA LEU A 380 11.81 -14.41 10.07
C LEU A 380 12.71 -15.30 10.94
N TRP A 381 12.11 -16.10 11.82
CA TRP A 381 12.83 -17.09 12.61
C TRP A 381 13.38 -18.23 11.74
N LEU A 382 12.63 -18.67 10.73
CA LEU A 382 13.06 -19.71 9.80
C LEU A 382 14.12 -19.22 8.81
N GLY A 383 14.13 -17.94 8.46
CA GLY A 383 15.02 -17.36 7.45
C GLY A 383 16.50 -17.70 7.61
N PRO A 384 17.13 -17.41 8.76
CA PRO A 384 18.53 -17.78 9.02
C PRO A 384 18.78 -19.29 9.07
N ARG A 385 17.73 -20.10 9.19
CA ARG A 385 17.77 -21.57 9.29
C ARG A 385 17.36 -22.27 7.99
N LYS A 386 17.15 -21.51 6.90
CA LYS A 386 16.73 -22.08 5.63
C LYS A 386 17.85 -22.95 5.03
N ARG A 387 17.46 -24.07 4.43
CA ARG A 387 18.34 -25.08 3.83
C ARG A 387 18.37 -25.01 2.29
N PHE A 388 17.31 -24.47 1.69
CA PHE A 388 17.19 -24.34 0.24
C PHE A 388 16.41 -23.07 -0.12
N ASP A 389 16.61 -22.59 -1.36
CA ASP A 389 15.86 -21.46 -1.88
C ASP A 389 14.42 -21.88 -2.21
N GLY A 390 13.45 -21.11 -1.73
CA GLY A 390 12.03 -21.40 -1.83
C GLY A 390 11.42 -21.96 -0.54
N GLN A 391 12.21 -22.21 0.50
CA GLN A 391 11.72 -22.75 1.77
C GLN A 391 10.79 -21.78 2.50
N LEU A 392 11.06 -20.47 2.47
CA LEU A 392 10.23 -19.49 3.17
C LEU A 392 8.91 -19.26 2.43
N VAL A 393 8.91 -19.20 1.10
CA VAL A 393 7.66 -19.09 0.35
C VAL A 393 6.80 -20.35 0.50
N ALA A 394 7.39 -21.55 0.52
CA ALA A 394 6.65 -22.77 0.81
C ALA A 394 6.08 -22.77 2.24
N GLY A 395 6.89 -22.36 3.22
CA GLY A 395 6.45 -22.19 4.60
C GLY A 395 5.31 -21.17 4.74
N TRP A 396 5.36 -20.07 3.99
CA TRP A 396 4.27 -19.09 3.93
C TRP A 396 2.99 -19.69 3.33
N LEU A 397 3.07 -20.38 2.19
CA LEU A 397 1.92 -21.03 1.56
C LEU A 397 1.25 -22.03 2.51
N MET A 398 2.05 -22.86 3.18
CA MET A 398 1.55 -23.86 4.14
C MET A 398 0.96 -23.19 5.39
N GLY A 399 1.67 -22.23 5.98
CA GLY A 399 1.25 -21.53 7.19
C GLY A 399 -0.02 -20.70 6.98
N TYR A 400 -0.09 -19.97 5.86
CA TYR A 400 -1.28 -19.20 5.49
C TYR A 400 -2.49 -20.11 5.22
N SER A 401 -2.28 -21.25 4.54
CA SER A 401 -3.34 -22.22 4.29
C SER A 401 -3.91 -22.80 5.59
N LEU A 402 -3.05 -23.12 6.56
CA LEU A 402 -3.48 -23.58 7.88
C LEU A 402 -4.27 -22.48 8.61
N LEU A 403 -3.73 -21.27 8.66
CA LEU A 403 -4.38 -20.11 9.27
C LEU A 403 -5.78 -19.90 8.66
N ARG A 404 -5.88 -19.89 7.33
CA ARG A 404 -7.13 -19.68 6.62
C ARG A 404 -8.15 -20.79 6.91
N GLY A 405 -7.70 -22.04 7.00
CA GLY A 405 -8.53 -23.18 7.37
C GLY A 405 -9.11 -23.06 8.78
N VAL A 406 -8.30 -22.65 9.76
CA VAL A 406 -8.73 -22.42 11.15
C VAL A 406 -9.73 -21.27 11.25
N LEU A 407 -9.46 -20.15 10.56
CA LEU A 407 -10.34 -18.97 10.59
C LEU A 407 -11.72 -19.24 9.98
N GLU A 408 -11.83 -20.23 9.09
CA GLU A 408 -13.12 -20.60 8.52
C GLU A 408 -14.08 -21.16 9.58
N LEU A 409 -13.57 -21.80 10.63
CA LEU A 409 -14.37 -22.29 11.76
C LEU A 409 -15.13 -21.15 12.46
N PHE A 410 -14.54 -19.95 12.48
CA PHE A 410 -15.12 -18.75 13.09
C PHE A 410 -15.95 -17.91 12.11
N ARG A 411 -15.91 -18.21 10.80
CA ARG A 411 -16.66 -17.49 9.77
C ARG A 411 -18.09 -17.98 9.58
N GLY A 412 -18.41 -19.19 10.02
CA GLY A 412 -19.79 -19.63 10.29
C GLY A 412 -20.80 -19.67 9.13
N ASP A 413 -20.41 -19.37 7.88
CA ASP A 413 -21.37 -19.33 6.76
C ASP A 413 -21.42 -20.65 5.97
N LEU A 414 -22.47 -21.44 6.23
CA LEU A 414 -22.93 -22.56 5.37
C LEU A 414 -23.44 -22.06 3.98
N THR A 415 -23.60 -20.74 3.80
CA THR A 415 -24.17 -20.10 2.60
C THR A 415 -23.15 -19.84 1.48
N ARG A 416 -21.84 -19.86 1.79
CA ARG A 416 -20.77 -19.71 0.79
C ARG A 416 -20.39 -21.07 0.20
N GLY A 417 -21.32 -21.64 -0.59
CA GLY A 417 -21.09 -22.70 -1.57
C GLY A 417 -20.09 -23.80 -1.17
N PHE A 418 -20.60 -24.94 -0.74
CA PHE A 418 -19.82 -26.18 -0.67
C PHE A 418 -19.51 -26.67 -2.08
N LEU A 419 -18.24 -26.94 -2.37
CA LEU A 419 -17.77 -27.32 -3.71
C LEU A 419 -18.19 -28.76 -4.10
N PHE A 420 -18.58 -29.58 -3.11
CA PHE A 420 -19.08 -30.93 -3.31
C PHE A 420 -20.38 -31.12 -2.50
N ARG A 421 -21.53 -31.15 -3.16
CA ARG A 421 -22.81 -31.51 -2.55
C ARG A 421 -23.18 -32.92 -3.04
N TRP A 422 -22.97 -33.94 -2.20
CA TRP A 422 -23.41 -35.31 -2.53
C TRP A 422 -24.87 -35.48 -2.08
N PRO A 423 -25.77 -36.08 -2.89
CA PRO A 423 -27.22 -35.98 -2.64
C PRO A 423 -27.76 -36.74 -1.41
N GLU A 424 -27.01 -37.70 -0.85
CA GLU A 424 -27.57 -38.70 0.08
C GLU A 424 -26.77 -38.92 1.37
N ALA A 425 -25.78 -38.09 1.64
CA ALA A 425 -25.21 -37.98 2.98
C ALA A 425 -25.40 -36.52 3.43
N GLU A 426 -25.86 -36.31 4.65
CA GLU A 426 -25.40 -35.15 5.41
C GLU A 426 -23.87 -35.29 5.47
N PRO A 427 -23.07 -34.36 4.92
CA PRO A 427 -21.98 -33.95 5.79
C PRO A 427 -21.56 -32.50 5.63
N MET A 428 -20.85 -32.05 6.66
CA MET A 428 -19.85 -31.02 6.58
C MET A 428 -18.86 -31.31 5.44
N VAL A 429 -19.01 -30.63 4.31
CA VAL A 429 -18.06 -30.70 3.20
C VAL A 429 -17.23 -29.43 3.20
N LEU A 430 -15.93 -29.52 2.91
CA LEU A 430 -15.00 -28.38 3.02
C LEU A 430 -15.53 -27.13 2.28
N SER A 431 -15.43 -25.97 2.93
CA SER A 431 -15.75 -24.69 2.29
C SER A 431 -14.84 -24.46 1.08
N THR A 432 -15.26 -23.62 0.12
CA THR A 432 -14.41 -23.25 -1.03
C THR A 432 -13.02 -22.78 -0.56
N SER A 433 -12.95 -22.01 0.53
CA SER A 433 -11.68 -21.54 1.09
C SER A 433 -10.86 -22.68 1.70
N GLN A 434 -11.50 -23.65 2.35
CA GLN A 434 -10.81 -24.81 2.93
C GLN A 434 -10.27 -25.76 1.83
N ALA A 435 -11.03 -25.99 0.76
CA ALA A 435 -10.58 -26.78 -0.38
C ALA A 435 -9.35 -26.16 -1.05
N ILE A 436 -9.39 -24.85 -1.31
CA ILE A 436 -8.22 -24.10 -1.81
C ILE A 436 -7.05 -24.21 -0.82
N SER A 437 -7.30 -24.08 0.48
CA SER A 437 -6.24 -24.18 1.50
C SER A 437 -5.57 -25.56 1.50
N VAL A 438 -6.34 -26.65 1.35
CA VAL A 438 -5.78 -28.00 1.25
C VAL A 438 -4.91 -28.14 -0.01
N ALA A 439 -5.38 -27.65 -1.15
CA ALA A 439 -4.63 -27.71 -2.40
C ALA A 439 -3.33 -26.89 -2.34
N VAL A 440 -3.38 -25.67 -1.79
CA VAL A 440 -2.21 -24.80 -1.63
C VAL A 440 -1.22 -25.38 -0.63
N PHE A 441 -1.71 -25.95 0.49
CA PHE A 441 -0.86 -26.63 1.46
C PHE A 441 -0.13 -27.82 0.84
N ALA A 442 -0.85 -28.68 0.12
CA ALA A 442 -0.27 -29.84 -0.56
C ALA A 442 0.76 -29.42 -1.62
N GLY A 443 0.47 -28.38 -2.40
CA GLY A 443 1.40 -27.81 -3.37
C GLY A 443 2.67 -27.24 -2.71
N GLY A 444 2.53 -26.49 -1.62
CA GLY A 444 3.64 -25.97 -0.84
C GLY A 444 4.52 -27.07 -0.25
N LEU A 445 3.90 -28.11 0.32
CA LEU A 445 4.60 -29.27 0.84
C LEU A 445 5.35 -30.04 -0.26
N ALA A 446 4.71 -30.29 -1.40
CA ALA A 446 5.34 -30.97 -2.53
C ALA A 446 6.54 -30.18 -3.06
N ALA A 447 6.38 -28.85 -3.23
CA ALA A 447 7.47 -27.98 -3.65
C ALA A 447 8.64 -28.00 -2.65
N ALA A 448 8.35 -27.94 -1.34
CA ALA A 448 9.38 -28.02 -0.29
C ALA A 448 10.10 -29.37 -0.30
N VAL A 449 9.39 -30.49 -0.43
CA VAL A 449 9.99 -31.84 -0.47
C VAL A 449 10.86 -32.02 -1.72
N LEU A 450 10.39 -31.57 -2.89
CA LEU A 450 11.15 -31.64 -4.14
C LEU A 450 12.40 -30.76 -4.09
N ALA A 451 12.30 -29.55 -3.55
CA ALA A 451 13.44 -28.65 -3.39
C ALA A 451 14.44 -29.19 -2.36
N TRP A 452 13.96 -29.75 -1.25
CA TRP A 452 14.82 -30.37 -0.23
C TRP A 452 15.59 -31.58 -0.78
N ARG A 453 14.94 -32.43 -1.58
CA ARG A 453 15.60 -33.58 -2.24
C ARG A 453 16.68 -33.18 -3.25
N ARG A 454 16.58 -31.99 -3.83
CA ARG A 454 17.54 -31.43 -4.79
C ARG A 454 18.63 -30.59 -4.12
N ALA A 455 18.49 -30.29 -2.83
CA ALA A 455 19.47 -29.50 -2.11
C ALA A 455 20.78 -30.30 -1.97
N PRO A 456 21.94 -29.70 -2.25
CA PRO A 456 23.23 -30.33 -1.98
C PRO A 456 23.32 -30.73 -0.50
N ALA A 457 23.92 -31.88 -0.20
CA ALA A 457 24.19 -32.26 1.18
C ALA A 457 25.01 -31.14 1.85
N PRO A 458 24.72 -30.76 3.10
CA PRO A 458 25.51 -29.75 3.79
C PRO A 458 26.97 -30.20 3.79
N ALA A 459 27.87 -29.35 3.30
CA ALA A 459 29.29 -29.66 3.25
C ALA A 459 29.74 -30.05 4.66
N SER A 460 30.16 -31.31 4.84
CA SER A 460 30.81 -31.73 6.07
C SER A 460 32.01 -30.82 6.27
N SER A 461 32.11 -30.19 7.43
CA SER A 461 33.30 -29.47 7.86
C SER A 461 34.48 -30.45 7.96
N ALA A 462 35.16 -30.72 6.85
CA ALA A 462 36.47 -31.37 6.85
C ALA A 462 37.50 -30.27 7.17
N SER A 463 38.30 -30.52 8.21
CA SER A 463 39.21 -29.57 8.83
C SER A 463 40.31 -29.09 7.88
N PRO A 464 40.81 -27.85 8.05
CA PRO A 464 42.04 -27.42 7.40
C PRO A 464 43.21 -28.02 8.19
N ASP A 465 43.57 -29.27 7.90
CA ASP A 465 44.87 -29.79 8.32
C ASP A 465 45.33 -30.94 7.43
N ALA A 466 46.63 -30.90 7.12
CA ALA A 466 47.42 -31.86 6.34
C ALA A 466 47.36 -31.78 4.81
N SER A 467 48.03 -30.77 4.22
CA SER A 467 48.93 -31.02 3.07
C SER A 467 49.92 -29.85 2.83
N GLU A 468 50.83 -29.61 3.77
CA GLU A 468 52.17 -29.08 3.47
C GLU A 468 53.19 -30.09 4.00
N SER A 469 53.56 -31.04 3.15
CA SER A 469 54.89 -31.68 3.12
C SER A 469 54.92 -32.72 2.00
N ARG A 470 55.48 -32.31 0.86
CA ARG A 470 56.38 -33.13 0.04
C ARG A 470 57.04 -32.28 -1.02
#